data_AF-A0A9X1I5F5-F1
#
_entry.id   AF-A0A9X1I5F5-F1
#
_cell.length_a   1.000
_cell.length_b   1.000
_cell.length_c   1.000
_cell.angle_alpha   90.00
_cell.angle_beta   90.00
_cell.angle_gamma   90.00
#
_symmetry.space_group_name_H-M   'P 1'
#
loop_
_entity.id
_entity.type
_entity.pdbx_description
1 polymer ?
#
loop_
_entity_poly.entity_id
_entity_poly.type
_entity_poly.pdbx_seq_one_letter_code
_entity_poly.pdbx_strand_id
1 'polypeptide(L)'
;AKQVIVNISNDMYNPSQITCFLSVFMMRSITLDELKGFRDALLELCLPIDLTDFNAIDIVGTGGDGKNTFNISTLSSFITAGAGVHVSKHGNYGVSSTSGSSNVMEHLGVKFSNNQDFLKRSLEQAGICILHAPLFHPAMKNVAQIRKQLGVKTFFNM
;
A
#
# COMPACT_ATOMS: atom_id res chain seq x y z
N ALA A 1 -12.16 -15.95 -2.47
CA ALA A 1 -11.25 -14.90 -1.97
C ALA A 1 -11.66 -13.50 -2.42
N LYS A 2 -11.64 -13.19 -3.72
CA LYS A 2 -12.00 -11.86 -4.28
C LYS A 2 -13.29 -11.27 -3.71
N GLN A 3 -14.41 -12.00 -3.85
CA GLN A 3 -15.72 -11.54 -3.39
C GLN A 3 -15.76 -11.17 -1.90
N VAL A 4 -14.97 -11.82 -1.06
CA VAL A 4 -14.93 -11.52 0.37
C VAL A 4 -14.39 -10.11 0.62
N ILE A 5 -13.32 -9.71 -0.09
CA ILE A 5 -12.75 -8.35 0.03
C ILE A 5 -13.73 -7.30 -0.50
N VAL A 6 -14.40 -7.58 -1.62
CA VAL A 6 -15.45 -6.70 -2.16
C VAL A 6 -16.58 -6.51 -1.16
N ASN A 7 -17.06 -7.60 -0.55
CA ASN A 7 -18.12 -7.55 0.46
C ASN A 7 -17.68 -6.80 1.74
N ILE A 8 -16.41 -6.95 2.16
CA ILE A 8 -15.83 -6.16 3.26
C ILE A 8 -15.85 -4.66 2.93
N SER A 9 -15.50 -4.28 1.71
CA SER A 9 -15.54 -2.88 1.26
C SER A 9 -16.95 -2.31 1.19
N ASN A 10 -17.97 -3.14 1.04
CA ASN A 10 -19.38 -2.76 0.99
C ASN A 10 -20.08 -2.88 2.35
N ASP A 11 -19.32 -2.99 3.44
CA ASP A 11 -19.83 -3.10 4.82
C ASP A 11 -20.83 -4.27 5.04
N MET A 12 -20.69 -5.35 4.26
CA MET A 12 -21.60 -6.51 4.34
C MET A 12 -21.28 -7.45 5.52
N TYR A 13 -20.18 -7.22 6.23
CA TYR A 13 -19.75 -8.03 7.36
C TYR A 13 -19.51 -7.16 8.59
N ASN A 14 -19.92 -7.66 9.75
CA ASN A 14 -19.64 -6.99 11.01
C ASN A 14 -18.16 -7.21 11.44
N PRO A 15 -17.66 -6.41 12.40
CA PRO A 15 -16.26 -6.50 12.84
C PRO A 15 -15.84 -7.89 13.34
N SER A 16 -16.75 -8.64 13.99
CA SER A 16 -16.47 -9.99 14.49
C SER A 16 -16.27 -10.99 13.36
N GLN A 17 -17.08 -10.92 12.29
CA GLN A 17 -16.94 -11.75 11.10
C GLN A 17 -15.63 -11.47 10.36
N ILE A 18 -15.27 -10.19 10.20
CA ILE A 18 -14.00 -9.80 9.58
C ILE A 18 -12.82 -10.28 10.42
N THR A 19 -12.89 -10.12 11.75
CA THR A 19 -11.85 -10.58 12.67
C THR A 19 -11.65 -12.09 12.57
N CYS A 20 -12.74 -12.88 12.61
CA CYS A 20 -12.68 -14.33 12.46
C CYS A 20 -12.04 -14.73 11.12
N PHE A 21 -12.44 -14.08 10.03
CA PHE A 21 -11.85 -14.29 8.71
C PHE A 21 -10.34 -14.01 8.69
N LEU A 22 -9.89 -12.92 9.30
CA LEU A 22 -8.45 -12.61 9.42
C LEU A 22 -7.71 -13.68 10.23
N SER A 23 -8.28 -14.13 11.35
CA SER A 23 -7.66 -15.14 12.22
C SER A 23 -7.45 -16.48 11.52
N VAL A 24 -8.35 -16.90 10.63
CA VAL A 24 -8.18 -18.14 9.84
C VAL A 24 -6.86 -18.12 9.08
N PHE A 25 -6.52 -17.02 8.42
CA PHE A 25 -5.27 -16.88 7.66
C PHE A 25 -4.04 -16.59 8.52
N MET A 26 -4.20 -16.43 9.83
CA MET A 26 -3.08 -16.46 10.77
C MET A 26 -2.73 -17.89 11.19
N MET A 27 -3.68 -18.82 11.11
CA MET A 27 -3.52 -20.22 11.52
C MET A 27 -3.15 -21.15 10.36
N ARG A 28 -3.29 -20.69 9.11
CA ARG A 28 -2.89 -21.44 7.92
C ARG A 28 -2.28 -20.55 6.85
N SER A 29 -1.52 -21.16 5.96
CA SER A 29 -0.99 -20.49 4.77
C SER A 29 -2.10 -20.11 3.79
N ILE A 30 -1.84 -19.02 3.06
CA ILE A 30 -2.66 -18.57 1.94
C ILE A 30 -2.25 -19.33 0.69
N THR A 31 -3.24 -19.84 -0.04
CA THR A 31 -3.01 -20.45 -1.35
C THR A 31 -2.79 -19.37 -2.42
N LEU A 32 -2.14 -19.74 -3.52
CA LEU A 32 -1.87 -18.80 -4.61
C LEU A 32 -3.16 -18.19 -5.19
N ASP A 33 -4.21 -18.99 -5.33
CA ASP A 33 -5.49 -18.53 -5.89
C ASP A 33 -6.24 -17.59 -4.93
N GLU A 34 -6.10 -17.81 -3.62
CA GLU A 34 -6.61 -16.88 -2.62
C GLU A 34 -5.88 -15.54 -2.67
N LEU A 35 -4.54 -15.57 -2.74
CA LEU A 35 -3.73 -14.36 -2.85
C LEU A 35 -4.05 -13.57 -4.11
N LYS A 36 -4.15 -14.23 -5.27
CA LYS A 36 -4.59 -13.62 -6.53
C LYS A 36 -5.97 -12.98 -6.36
N GLY A 37 -6.92 -13.70 -5.78
CA GLY A 37 -8.26 -13.18 -5.54
C GLY A 37 -8.28 -11.93 -4.65
N PHE A 38 -7.46 -11.89 -3.58
CA PHE A 38 -7.34 -10.71 -2.73
C PHE A 38 -6.73 -9.53 -3.47
N ARG A 39 -5.64 -9.75 -4.20
CA ARG A 39 -5.02 -8.73 -5.06
C ARG A 39 -6.00 -8.17 -6.08
N ASP A 40 -6.71 -9.04 -6.79
CA ASP A 40 -7.63 -8.62 -7.84
C ASP A 40 -8.79 -7.78 -7.30
N ALA A 41 -9.29 -8.09 -6.09
CA ALA A 41 -10.26 -7.24 -5.42
C ALA A 41 -9.69 -5.87 -5.05
N LEU A 42 -8.46 -5.82 -4.52
CA LEU A 42 -7.83 -4.55 -4.14
C LEU A 42 -7.54 -3.66 -5.35
N LEU A 43 -7.23 -4.25 -6.51
CA LEU A 43 -7.05 -3.53 -7.77
C LEU A 43 -8.39 -3.06 -8.37
N GLU A 44 -9.47 -3.83 -8.24
CA GLU A 44 -10.80 -3.41 -8.68
C GLU A 44 -11.36 -2.26 -7.83
N LEU A 45 -11.03 -2.25 -6.53
CA LEU A 45 -11.53 -1.27 -5.56
C LEU A 45 -10.61 -0.05 -5.39
N CYS A 46 -9.42 -0.05 -6.01
CA CYS A 46 -8.52 1.10 -5.91
C CYS A 46 -8.95 2.23 -6.85
N LEU A 47 -8.51 3.44 -6.57
CA LEU A 47 -8.56 4.53 -7.53
C LEU A 47 -7.46 4.29 -8.56
N PRO A 48 -7.79 4.01 -9.83
CA PRO A 48 -6.79 3.77 -10.85
C PRO A 48 -6.06 5.08 -11.19
N ILE A 49 -4.79 4.96 -11.56
CA ILE A 49 -4.01 6.05 -12.11
C ILE A 49 -3.24 5.57 -13.33
N ASP A 50 -3.26 6.38 -14.39
CA ASP A 50 -2.55 6.07 -15.61
C ASP A 50 -1.20 6.79 -15.64
N LEU A 51 -0.12 6.00 -15.55
CA LEU A 51 1.28 6.43 -15.62
C LEU A 51 2.05 5.66 -16.71
N THR A 52 1.35 5.05 -17.68
CA THR A 52 1.99 4.15 -18.66
C THR A 52 3.06 4.84 -19.51
N ASP A 53 2.94 6.16 -19.68
CA ASP A 53 3.86 6.98 -20.49
C ASP A 53 5.31 7.00 -19.94
N PHE A 54 5.51 6.65 -18.67
CA PHE A 54 6.79 6.84 -17.97
C PHE A 54 7.63 5.56 -17.86
N ASN A 55 7.09 4.38 -18.18
CA ASN A 55 7.72 3.08 -17.92
C ASN A 55 8.33 3.01 -16.50
N ALA A 56 7.57 3.48 -15.51
CA ALA A 56 8.06 3.67 -14.15
C ALA A 56 8.15 2.33 -13.40
N ILE A 57 9.11 2.25 -12.47
CA ILE A 57 9.26 1.10 -11.56
C ILE A 57 8.81 1.45 -10.14
N ASP A 58 8.48 0.43 -9.35
CA ASP A 58 8.23 0.57 -7.92
C ASP A 58 9.31 -0.12 -7.10
N ILE A 59 9.73 0.52 -6.01
CA ILE A 59 10.67 -0.04 -5.03
C ILE A 59 9.97 0.01 -3.68
N VAL A 60 9.28 -1.07 -3.35
CA VAL A 60 8.42 -1.19 -2.16
C VAL A 60 8.70 -2.50 -1.44
N GLY A 61 8.24 -2.63 -0.20
CA GLY A 61 8.27 -3.87 0.55
C GLY A 61 7.01 -4.03 1.39
N THR A 62 6.77 -5.25 1.86
CA THR A 62 5.64 -5.59 2.74
C THR A 62 5.70 -4.86 4.09
N GLY A 63 6.89 -4.41 4.49
CA GLY A 63 7.18 -3.95 5.85
C GLY A 63 7.06 -5.09 6.87
N GLY A 64 7.18 -4.75 8.16
CA GLY A 64 6.98 -5.72 9.23
C GLY A 64 8.08 -6.76 9.39
N ASP A 65 9.33 -6.43 9.02
CA ASP A 65 10.49 -7.30 9.23
C ASP A 65 11.06 -7.24 10.67
N GLY A 66 10.58 -6.28 11.47
CA GLY A 66 11.02 -6.08 12.86
C GLY A 66 12.45 -5.57 13.01
N LYS A 67 13.12 -5.18 11.92
CA LYS A 67 14.55 -4.80 11.94
C LYS A 67 14.79 -3.33 12.29
N ASN A 68 13.73 -2.51 12.29
CA ASN A 68 13.79 -1.07 12.57
C ASN A 68 14.91 -0.36 11.79
N THR A 69 15.11 -0.75 10.53
CA THR A 69 16.07 -0.10 9.64
C THR A 69 15.54 1.28 9.24
N PHE A 70 16.44 2.13 8.74
CA PHE A 70 16.02 3.33 8.02
C PHE A 70 15.22 2.96 6.75
N ASN A 71 14.60 3.95 6.10
CA ASN A 71 13.73 3.75 4.93
C ASN A 71 14.55 3.45 3.65
N ILE A 72 15.19 2.27 3.62
CA ILE A 72 16.07 1.81 2.54
C ILE A 72 15.38 1.96 1.18
N SER A 73 14.16 1.43 1.03
CA SER A 73 13.44 1.47 -0.25
C SER A 73 13.11 2.91 -0.69
N THR A 74 12.87 3.83 0.24
CA THR A 74 12.63 5.25 -0.07
C THR A 74 13.90 5.90 -0.58
N LEU A 75 15.04 5.69 0.11
CA LEU A 75 16.33 6.21 -0.34
C LEU A 75 16.71 5.65 -1.72
N SER A 76 16.57 4.34 -1.91
CA SER A 76 16.83 3.68 -3.19
C SER A 76 15.96 4.25 -4.33
N SER A 77 14.72 4.65 -4.04
CA SER A 77 13.83 5.27 -5.02
C SER A 77 14.39 6.60 -5.54
N PHE A 78 14.91 7.44 -4.64
CA PHE A 78 15.54 8.70 -5.05
C PHE A 78 16.84 8.51 -5.82
N ILE A 79 17.68 7.56 -5.41
CA ILE A 79 18.92 7.24 -6.15
C ILE A 79 18.57 6.75 -7.56
N THR A 80 17.55 5.91 -7.69
CA THR A 80 17.12 5.36 -8.98
C THR A 80 16.54 6.45 -9.90
N ALA A 81 15.73 7.35 -9.36
CA ALA A 81 15.24 8.53 -10.06
C ALA A 81 16.40 9.45 -10.51
N GLY A 82 17.38 9.67 -9.64
CA GLY A 82 18.59 10.44 -9.96
C GLY A 82 19.48 9.78 -11.04
N ALA A 83 19.37 8.47 -11.23
CA ALA A 83 20.02 7.74 -12.31
C ALA A 83 19.24 7.78 -13.64
N GLY A 84 18.10 8.49 -13.70
CA GLY A 84 17.30 8.68 -14.91
C GLY A 84 16.21 7.63 -15.14
N VAL A 85 15.93 6.77 -14.14
CA VAL A 85 14.84 5.79 -14.22
C VAL A 85 13.62 6.34 -13.49
N HIS A 86 12.47 6.41 -14.16
CA HIS A 86 11.23 6.87 -13.53
C HIS A 86 10.77 5.93 -12.41
N VAL A 87 10.38 6.50 -11.27
CA VAL A 87 9.93 5.73 -10.10
C VAL A 87 8.52 6.15 -9.65
N SER A 88 7.58 5.20 -9.66
CA SER A 88 6.25 5.35 -9.09
C SER A 88 6.21 4.59 -7.76
N LYS A 89 6.66 5.23 -6.68
CA LYS A 89 6.85 4.57 -5.39
C LYS A 89 5.53 4.41 -4.65
N HIS A 90 5.09 3.18 -4.40
CA HIS A 90 4.00 2.95 -3.47
C HIS A 90 4.50 3.01 -2.02
N GLY A 91 3.75 3.69 -1.15
CA GLY A 91 4.18 3.98 0.21
C GLY A 91 3.03 4.08 1.19
N ASN A 92 3.34 3.80 2.46
CA ASN A 92 2.37 3.92 3.55
C ASN A 92 3.04 4.47 4.82
N TYR A 93 2.23 4.83 5.79
CA TYR A 93 2.69 5.10 7.15
C TYR A 93 3.23 3.83 7.81
N GLY A 94 4.09 4.02 8.82
CA GLY A 94 4.65 2.93 9.60
C GLY A 94 3.55 2.17 10.33
N VAL A 95 3.49 0.85 10.12
CA VAL A 95 2.55 -0.04 10.82
C VAL A 95 3.24 -0.72 12.02
N SER A 96 4.51 -1.10 11.86
CA SER A 96 5.32 -1.78 12.88
C SER A 96 6.69 -1.14 13.11
N SER A 97 7.15 -0.27 12.21
CA SER A 97 8.37 0.52 12.37
C SER A 97 8.04 1.87 13.00
N THR A 98 9.04 2.50 13.60
CA THR A 98 8.93 3.87 14.12
C THR A 98 8.63 4.90 13.03
N SER A 99 9.06 4.66 11.78
CA SER A 99 8.79 5.53 10.64
C SER A 99 8.60 4.73 9.34
N GLY A 100 7.45 4.91 8.69
CA GLY A 100 7.18 4.38 7.35
C GLY A 100 7.64 5.33 6.24
N SER A 101 7.56 4.88 4.98
CA SER A 101 7.97 5.71 3.85
C SER A 101 7.18 7.02 3.79
N SER A 102 5.87 6.99 4.02
CA SER A 102 5.05 8.19 3.99
C SER A 102 5.31 9.13 5.16
N ASN A 103 5.72 8.62 6.33
CA ASN A 103 6.10 9.47 7.46
C ASN A 103 7.32 10.34 7.11
N VAL A 104 8.37 9.74 6.53
CA VAL A 104 9.57 10.50 6.14
C VAL A 104 9.26 11.48 5.01
N MET A 105 8.51 11.06 4.01
CA MET A 105 8.16 11.95 2.89
C MET A 105 7.35 13.17 3.36
N GLU A 106 6.38 12.97 4.25
CA GLU A 106 5.60 14.04 4.85
C GLU A 106 6.47 14.97 5.71
N HIS A 107 7.38 14.41 6.51
CA HIS A 107 8.33 15.19 7.30
C HIS A 107 9.28 16.04 6.43
N LEU A 108 9.65 15.54 5.26
CA LEU A 108 10.43 16.27 4.25
C LEU A 108 9.60 17.27 3.43
N GLY A 109 8.31 17.45 3.75
CA GLY A 109 7.44 18.46 3.12
C GLY A 109 6.71 17.98 1.87
N VAL A 110 6.73 16.69 1.54
CA VAL A 110 5.97 16.16 0.41
C VAL A 110 4.48 16.21 0.70
N LYS A 111 3.72 16.82 -0.22
CA LYS A 111 2.26 16.79 -0.21
C LYS A 111 1.77 15.60 -1.02
N PHE A 112 1.05 14.68 -0.38
CA PHE A 112 0.44 13.56 -1.08
C PHE A 112 -0.81 13.99 -1.85
N SER A 113 -1.01 13.40 -3.02
CA SER A 113 -2.18 13.62 -3.86
C SER A 113 -2.49 12.34 -4.64
N ASN A 114 -3.76 12.14 -4.96
CA ASN A 114 -4.21 11.18 -5.97
C ASN A 114 -4.63 11.89 -7.27
N ASN A 115 -4.33 13.19 -7.43
CA ASN A 115 -4.54 13.90 -8.67
C ASN A 115 -3.52 13.42 -9.72
N GLN A 116 -4.02 12.88 -10.83
CA GLN A 116 -3.17 12.30 -11.87
C GLN A 116 -2.20 13.31 -12.48
N ASP A 117 -2.66 14.53 -12.79
CA ASP A 117 -1.80 15.56 -13.40
C ASP A 117 -0.67 15.97 -12.47
N PHE A 118 -0.92 16.03 -11.16
CA PHE A 118 0.12 16.29 -10.16
C PHE A 118 1.19 15.20 -10.14
N LEU A 119 0.78 13.94 -10.24
CA LEU A 119 1.69 12.80 -10.20
C LEU A 119 2.47 12.65 -11.50
N LYS A 120 1.84 12.87 -12.66
CA LYS A 120 2.52 12.95 -13.96
C LYS A 120 3.58 14.06 -13.95
N ARG A 121 3.23 15.27 -13.52
CA ARG A 121 4.22 16.37 -13.38
C ARG A 121 5.37 16.03 -12.45
N SER A 122 5.11 15.29 -11.36
CA SER A 122 6.16 14.86 -10.43
C SER A 122 7.14 13.90 -11.12
N LEU A 123 6.64 12.96 -11.93
CA LEU A 123 7.48 12.07 -12.73
C LEU A 123 8.27 12.82 -13.82
N GLU A 124 7.63 13.78 -14.51
CA GLU A 124 8.28 14.58 -15.56
C GLU A 124 9.42 15.45 -15.01
N GLN A 125 9.18 16.12 -13.87
CA GLN A 125 10.12 17.12 -13.35
C GLN A 125 11.17 16.53 -12.40
N ALA A 126 10.79 15.52 -11.62
CA ALA A 126 11.65 14.96 -10.56
C ALA A 126 12.04 13.50 -10.81
N GLY A 127 11.50 12.85 -11.84
CA GLY A 127 11.73 11.43 -12.10
C GLY A 127 11.03 10.49 -11.10
N ILE A 128 10.27 11.02 -10.13
CA ILE A 128 9.65 10.22 -9.07
C ILE A 128 8.29 10.80 -8.65
N CYS A 129 7.31 9.92 -8.42
CA CYS A 129 6.08 10.26 -7.71
C CYS A 129 5.83 9.28 -6.55
N ILE A 130 5.12 9.76 -5.52
CA ILE A 130 4.78 8.95 -4.35
C ILE A 130 3.28 8.64 -4.35
N LEU A 131 2.96 7.35 -4.46
CA LEU A 131 1.61 6.84 -4.37
C LEU A 131 1.32 6.48 -2.90
N HIS A 132 0.73 7.41 -2.16
CA HIS A 132 0.39 7.20 -0.74
C HIS A 132 -0.86 6.32 -0.61
N ALA A 133 -0.69 5.07 -0.19
CA ALA A 133 -1.71 4.01 -0.23
C ALA A 133 -3.10 4.41 0.29
N PRO A 134 -3.26 5.14 1.41
CA PRO A 134 -4.56 5.59 1.89
C PRO A 134 -5.37 6.45 0.89
N LEU A 135 -4.71 7.15 -0.04
CA LEU A 135 -5.38 7.95 -1.07
C LEU A 135 -5.85 7.11 -2.27
N PHE A 136 -5.34 5.89 -2.42
CA PHE A 136 -5.63 5.01 -3.57
C PHE A 136 -6.49 3.80 -3.19
N HIS A 137 -6.51 3.39 -1.93
CA HIS A 137 -7.25 2.21 -1.46
C HIS A 137 -8.33 2.58 -0.43
N PRO A 138 -9.38 3.32 -0.82
CA PRO A 138 -10.43 3.78 0.12
C PRO A 138 -11.19 2.60 0.76
N ALA A 139 -11.34 1.49 0.03
CA ALA A 139 -11.93 0.24 0.49
C ALA A 139 -11.26 -0.34 1.76
N MET A 140 -10.00 0.01 2.01
CA MET A 140 -9.27 -0.47 3.18
C MET A 140 -9.68 0.21 4.49
N LYS A 141 -10.48 1.29 4.43
CA LYS A 141 -10.96 2.00 5.62
C LYS A 141 -11.76 1.09 6.56
N ASN A 142 -12.55 0.17 5.99
CA ASN A 142 -13.43 -0.73 6.76
C ASN A 142 -12.65 -1.77 7.57
N VAL A 143 -11.42 -2.11 7.15
CA VAL A 143 -10.54 -3.03 7.88
C VAL A 143 -9.48 -2.32 8.72
N ALA A 144 -9.25 -1.02 8.50
CA ALA A 144 -8.17 -0.28 9.15
C ALA A 144 -8.27 -0.32 10.68
N GLN A 145 -9.46 -0.06 11.22
CA GLN A 145 -9.65 -0.04 12.68
C GLN A 145 -9.54 -1.43 13.31
N ILE A 146 -10.05 -2.46 12.63
CA ILE A 146 -9.96 -3.86 13.08
C ILE A 146 -8.50 -4.29 13.13
N ARG A 147 -7.73 -4.00 12.07
CA ARG A 147 -6.28 -4.30 12.03
C ARG A 147 -5.52 -3.58 13.13
N LYS A 148 -5.86 -2.31 13.41
CA LYS A 148 -5.26 -1.53 14.49
C LYS A 148 -5.55 -2.14 15.87
N GLN A 149 -6.78 -2.58 16.11
CA GLN A 149 -7.18 -3.23 17.37
C GLN A 149 -6.53 -4.62 17.53
N LEU A 150 -6.43 -5.39 16.44
CA LEU A 150 -5.79 -6.70 16.46
C LEU A 150 -4.28 -6.60 16.79
N GLY A 151 -3.59 -5.56 16.30
CA GLY A 151 -2.18 -5.32 16.64
C GLY A 151 -1.21 -6.40 16.15
N VAL A 152 -1.65 -7.29 15.27
CA VAL A 152 -0.87 -8.44 14.75
C VAL A 152 -0.84 -8.44 13.23
N LYS A 153 0.19 -9.08 12.66
CA LYS A 153 0.34 -9.22 11.20
C LYS A 153 -0.76 -10.09 10.63
N THR A 154 -1.37 -9.65 9.55
CA THR A 154 -2.39 -10.38 8.78
C THR A 154 -1.98 -10.47 7.32
N PHE A 155 -2.77 -11.14 6.48
CA PHE A 155 -2.47 -11.22 5.06
C PHE A 155 -2.53 -9.88 4.33
N PHE A 156 -3.19 -8.85 4.90
CA PHE A 156 -3.15 -7.48 4.38
C PHE A 156 -1.78 -6.81 4.51
N ASN A 157 -0.80 -7.49 5.11
CA ASN A 157 0.60 -7.06 5.16
C ASN A 157 1.44 -7.73 4.07
N MET A 158 0.86 -8.55 3.19
CA MET A 158 1.54 -9.10 2.01
C MET A 158 1.21 -8.29 0.77
#